data_AF-A0A369K078-F1
#
_entry.id   AF-A0A369K078-F1
#
_cell.length_a   1.000
_cell.length_b   1.000
_cell.length_c   1.000
_cell.angle_alpha   90.00
_cell.angle_beta   90.00
_cell.angle_gamma   90.00
#
_symmetry.space_group_name_H-M   'P 1'
#
loop_
_entity.id
_entity.type
_entity.pdbx_description
1 polymer ?
#
loop_
_entity_poly.entity_id
_entity_poly.type
_entity_poly.pdbx_seq_one_letter_code
_entity_poly.pdbx_strand_id
1 'polypeptide(L)'
;MAKRKRTTKKPAPAEVELAPKLVRRPGPNGERLYELESAKFELETRLTTLTHQLKNAQARLKSTSKQVVEVTKDIASGQPAAKRTGKTTTPERLKELESKQAEHETQIDGLTRELRTAQASLQSTNAQIAQLTNALAPVTRVSDEILQAIFRYGCSHAEKDTEWLHNMPPRLLFLIRLTQVTSRWRTTAINDPLLWSHIDLHFALSTELLDLQLQRSQSAPLDIVFDFGSRTPESPWTTESSEESSEEFCEVYLPIILPTLPRWRTLSFRSLGFRPTLAVFRRLRPLAAPALECIAVETGDMHNVDDGEDLDAVVYPDHKDYKVFTRGAPRLTAIHVHNLEFPAFFEPPVGNIRTFRFTGNVRMSCKMFRKAVKPMVKLRELIIGPNVVKLEKGEDNVVVVPTVVSVKKAGHNVWDYDDDDGLQWIIRGAKDIESVMPSRRKA
;
A
#
# COMPACT_ATOMS: atom_id res chain seq x y z
N MET A 1 -40.98 39.57 32.33
CA MET A 1 -39.72 39.28 33.04
C MET A 1 -38.56 39.32 32.05
N ALA A 2 -37.78 40.41 32.09
CA ALA A 2 -36.69 40.69 31.15
C ALA A 2 -35.41 39.92 31.52
N LYS A 3 -34.81 39.20 30.55
CA LYS A 3 -33.52 38.51 30.71
C LYS A 3 -32.38 39.46 30.34
N ARG A 4 -31.60 39.88 31.34
CA ARG A 4 -30.34 40.65 31.19
C ARG A 4 -29.25 39.77 30.56
N LYS A 5 -28.74 40.14 29.38
CA LYS A 5 -27.49 39.59 28.82
C LYS A 5 -26.30 40.25 29.52
N ARG A 6 -25.44 39.42 30.13
CA ARG A 6 -24.21 39.84 30.83
C ARG A 6 -23.05 39.66 29.85
N THR A 7 -22.46 40.75 29.38
CA THR A 7 -21.26 40.75 28.54
C THR A 7 -20.02 40.79 29.44
N THR A 8 -19.25 39.70 29.46
CA THR A 8 -17.96 39.64 30.13
C THR A 8 -16.86 40.15 29.18
N LYS A 9 -16.29 41.30 29.51
CA LYS A 9 -15.19 41.94 28.78
C LYS A 9 -13.88 41.22 29.16
N LYS A 10 -13.29 40.49 28.21
CA LYS A 10 -12.02 39.78 28.39
C LYS A 10 -10.86 40.81 28.36
N PRO A 11 -9.90 40.77 29.31
CA PRO A 11 -8.78 41.71 29.31
C PRO A 11 -7.80 41.37 28.17
N ALA A 12 -7.27 42.41 27.53
CA ALA A 12 -6.26 42.28 26.48
C ALA A 12 -4.96 41.70 27.07
N PRO A 13 -4.26 40.79 26.37
CA PRO A 13 -3.00 40.25 26.83
C PRO A 13 -1.92 41.32 26.79
N ALA A 14 -1.12 41.39 27.87
CA ALA A 14 0.04 42.27 27.96
C ALA A 14 1.05 41.93 26.87
N GLU A 15 1.48 42.96 26.15
CA GLU A 15 2.47 42.91 25.08
C GLU A 15 3.84 42.60 25.71
N VAL A 16 4.26 41.33 25.63
CA VAL A 16 5.59 40.91 26.05
C VAL A 16 6.55 41.27 24.91
N GLU A 17 7.31 42.33 25.10
CA GLU A 17 8.38 42.79 24.22
C GLU A 17 9.53 41.74 24.24
N LEU A 18 9.39 40.72 23.40
CA LEU A 18 10.41 39.70 23.17
C LEU A 18 11.57 40.35 22.41
N ALA A 19 12.71 40.47 23.08
CA ALA A 19 13.97 40.88 22.46
C ALA A 19 14.20 40.12 21.14
N PRO A 20 14.60 40.80 20.05
CA PRO A 20 14.75 40.19 18.74
C PRO A 20 15.78 39.06 18.83
N LYS A 21 15.30 37.82 18.68
CA LYS A 21 16.18 36.65 18.57
C LYS A 21 17.16 36.92 17.44
N LEU A 22 18.45 36.95 17.76
CA LEU A 22 19.55 36.99 16.80
C LEU A 22 19.29 35.94 15.72
N VAL A 23 18.80 36.38 14.56
CA VAL A 23 18.63 35.55 13.38
C VAL A 23 20.04 35.13 12.99
N ARG A 24 20.40 33.88 13.32
CA ARG A 24 21.70 33.31 12.92
C ARG A 24 21.81 33.50 11.42
N ARG A 25 22.86 34.20 10.98
CA ARG A 25 23.15 34.31 9.54
C ARG A 25 23.18 32.89 8.96
N PRO A 26 22.50 32.66 7.82
CA PRO A 26 22.56 31.36 7.18
C PRO A 26 24.03 31.01 6.93
N GLY A 27 24.42 29.75 7.18
CA GLY A 27 25.76 29.29 6.79
C GLY A 27 25.95 29.37 5.27
N PRO A 28 27.16 29.11 4.75
CA PRO A 28 27.48 29.26 3.32
C PRO A 28 26.50 28.54 2.38
N ASN A 29 26.00 27.36 2.78
CA ASN A 29 25.03 26.60 2.02
C ASN A 29 23.61 27.24 2.02
N GLY A 30 23.26 27.97 3.08
CA GLY A 30 21.99 28.70 3.16
C GLY A 30 22.00 29.99 2.34
N GLU A 31 23.13 30.70 2.29
CA GLU A 31 23.31 31.85 1.38
C GLU A 31 23.20 31.40 -0.08
N ARG A 32 23.89 30.31 -0.45
CA ARG A 32 23.80 29.74 -1.80
C ARG A 32 22.40 29.25 -2.16
N LEU A 33 21.65 28.69 -1.21
CA LEU A 33 20.26 28.27 -1.43
C LEU A 33 19.38 29.48 -1.78
N TYR A 34 19.53 30.57 -1.02
CA TYR A 34 18.82 31.83 -1.27
C TYR A 34 19.15 32.41 -2.65
N GLU A 35 20.42 32.41 -3.06
CA GLU A 35 20.85 32.85 -4.40
C GLU A 35 20.16 32.04 -5.51
N LEU A 36 20.11 30.71 -5.37
CA LEU A 36 19.46 29.84 -6.35
C LEU A 36 17.94 30.02 -6.38
N GLU A 37 17.30 30.22 -5.22
CA GLU A 37 15.87 30.53 -5.16
C GLU A 37 15.55 31.86 -5.84
N SER A 38 16.40 32.87 -5.68
CA SER A 38 16.31 34.13 -6.42
C SER A 38 16.47 33.91 -7.94
N ALA A 39 17.49 33.16 -8.36
CA ALA A 39 17.72 32.85 -9.77
C ALA A 39 16.55 32.06 -10.40
N LYS A 40 15.94 31.13 -9.64
CA LYS A 40 14.75 30.40 -10.05
C LYS A 40 13.59 31.36 -10.32
N PHE A 41 13.32 32.29 -9.40
CA PHE A 41 12.25 33.28 -9.54
C PHE A 41 12.44 34.16 -10.79
N GLU A 42 13.67 34.60 -11.06
CA GLU A 42 14.01 35.37 -12.27
C GLU A 42 13.76 34.55 -13.55
N LEU A 43 14.16 33.27 -13.56
CA LEU A 43 13.95 32.37 -14.70
C LEU A 43 12.46 32.10 -14.95
N GLU A 44 11.66 31.88 -13.90
CA GLU A 44 10.21 31.71 -14.01
C GLU A 44 9.56 32.97 -14.62
N THR A 45 9.96 34.15 -14.12
CA THR A 45 9.50 35.43 -14.66
C THR A 45 9.85 35.58 -16.14
N ARG A 46 11.10 35.28 -16.53
CA ARG A 46 11.56 35.33 -17.92
C ARG A 46 10.79 34.36 -18.81
N LEU A 47 10.48 33.16 -18.32
CA LEU A 47 9.73 32.14 -19.07
C LEU A 47 8.29 32.61 -19.35
N THR A 48 7.63 33.25 -18.38
CA THR A 48 6.32 33.87 -18.56
C THR A 48 6.38 34.98 -19.62
N THR A 49 7.38 35.85 -19.57
CA THR A 49 7.58 36.92 -20.57
C THR A 49 7.82 36.36 -21.97
N LEU A 50 8.73 35.40 -22.14
CA LEU A 50 9.03 34.78 -23.43
C LEU A 50 7.81 34.05 -24.02
N THR A 51 7.04 33.37 -23.18
CA THR A 51 5.80 32.70 -23.61
C THR A 51 4.78 33.71 -24.15
N HIS A 52 4.65 34.87 -23.51
CA HIS A 52 3.79 35.94 -23.99
C HIS A 52 4.29 36.54 -25.32
N GLN A 53 5.59 36.82 -25.43
CA GLN A 53 6.21 37.32 -26.66
C GLN A 53 6.03 36.34 -27.84
N LEU A 54 6.21 35.04 -27.60
CA LEU A 54 6.01 33.99 -28.60
C LEU A 54 4.57 33.95 -29.11
N LYS A 55 3.58 34.01 -28.20
CA LYS A 55 2.16 34.09 -28.57
C LYS A 55 1.86 35.33 -29.42
N ASN A 56 2.42 36.48 -29.06
CA ASN A 56 2.24 37.72 -29.83
C ASN A 56 2.89 37.63 -31.22
N ALA A 57 4.10 37.07 -31.34
CA ALA A 57 4.78 36.86 -32.62
C ALA A 57 4.00 35.89 -33.53
N GLN A 58 3.48 34.79 -32.97
CA GLN A 58 2.61 33.86 -33.69
C GLN A 58 1.31 34.52 -34.19
N ALA A 59 0.71 35.41 -33.39
CA ALA A 59 -0.47 36.16 -33.81
C ALA A 59 -0.16 37.12 -34.99
N ARG A 60 1.00 37.80 -34.94
CA ARG A 60 1.48 38.65 -36.04
C ARG A 60 1.72 37.84 -37.31
N LEU A 61 2.43 36.71 -37.22
CA LEU A 61 2.66 35.80 -38.34
C LEU A 61 1.33 35.37 -38.99
N LYS A 62 0.36 34.90 -38.19
CA LYS A 62 -0.98 34.52 -38.69
C LYS A 62 -1.68 35.68 -39.42
N SER A 63 -1.60 36.90 -38.89
CA SER A 63 -2.18 38.07 -39.55
C SER A 63 -1.48 38.39 -40.87
N THR A 64 -0.15 38.34 -40.92
CA THR A 64 0.63 38.62 -42.13
C THR A 64 0.37 37.56 -43.19
N SER A 65 0.35 36.27 -42.83
CA SER A 65 0.00 35.18 -43.76
C SER A 65 -1.41 35.34 -44.34
N LYS A 66 -2.38 35.79 -43.54
CA LYS A 66 -3.73 36.10 -44.03
C LYS A 66 -3.71 37.22 -45.09
N GLN A 67 -2.93 38.27 -44.87
CA GLN A 67 -2.77 39.36 -45.84
C GLN A 67 -2.07 38.90 -47.13
N VAL A 68 -1.04 38.05 -47.02
CA VAL A 68 -0.36 37.44 -48.18
C VAL A 68 -1.36 36.66 -49.03
N VAL A 69 -2.20 35.82 -48.41
CA VAL A 69 -3.24 35.04 -49.11
C VAL A 69 -4.25 35.94 -49.80
N GLU A 70 -4.71 37.01 -49.14
CA GLU A 70 -5.68 37.97 -49.70
C GLU A 70 -5.11 38.71 -50.93
N VAL A 71 -3.88 39.25 -50.83
CA VAL A 71 -3.19 39.93 -51.94
C VAL A 71 -2.94 38.97 -53.11
N THR A 72 -2.56 37.71 -52.83
CA THR A 72 -2.34 36.69 -53.85
C THR A 72 -3.63 36.35 -54.60
N LYS A 73 -4.75 36.26 -53.88
CA LYS A 73 -6.08 36.03 -54.46
C LYS A 73 -6.52 37.19 -55.34
N ASP A 74 -6.28 38.43 -54.91
CA ASP A 74 -6.59 39.63 -55.71
C ASP A 74 -5.81 39.64 -57.02
N ILE A 75 -4.51 39.30 -56.98
CA ILE A 75 -3.65 39.16 -58.18
C ILE A 75 -4.20 38.09 -59.13
N ALA A 76 -4.61 36.93 -58.62
CA ALA A 76 -5.14 35.83 -59.43
C ALA A 76 -6.51 36.14 -60.06
N SER A 77 -7.32 36.99 -59.42
CA SER A 77 -8.68 37.31 -59.87
C SER A 77 -8.76 38.32 -61.03
N GLY A 78 -7.64 38.99 -61.37
CA GLY A 78 -7.59 39.94 -62.49
C GLY A 78 -8.48 41.17 -62.36
N GLN A 79 -9.02 41.48 -61.16
CA GLN A 79 -9.88 42.64 -60.97
C GLN A 79 -9.10 43.95 -61.24
N PRO A 80 -9.54 44.79 -62.19
CA PRO A 80 -8.87 46.04 -62.49
C PRO A 80 -9.01 46.99 -61.29
N ALA A 81 -7.87 47.51 -60.83
CA ALA A 81 -7.76 48.43 -59.70
C ALA A 81 -8.56 49.72 -59.94
N ALA A 82 -9.83 49.72 -59.56
CA ALA A 82 -10.66 50.91 -59.58
C ALA A 82 -10.10 51.93 -58.56
N LYS A 83 -9.49 53.00 -59.09
CA LYS A 83 -9.25 54.29 -58.45
C LYS A 83 -8.75 54.22 -56.99
N ARG A 84 -7.65 53.53 -56.72
CA ARG A 84 -6.85 53.76 -55.50
C ARG A 84 -5.66 54.65 -55.84
N THR A 85 -5.81 55.94 -55.57
CA THR A 85 -4.76 56.96 -55.65
C THR A 85 -3.73 56.72 -54.55
N GLY A 86 -2.69 55.93 -54.83
CA GLY A 86 -1.60 55.65 -53.90
C GLY A 86 -0.58 54.67 -54.49
N LYS A 87 0.61 55.18 -54.85
CA LYS A 87 1.72 54.51 -55.56
C LYS A 87 2.36 53.36 -54.76
N THR A 88 1.83 52.16 -54.84
CA THR A 88 2.63 50.93 -54.62
C THR A 88 2.10 49.87 -55.56
N THR A 89 2.97 49.29 -56.37
CA THR A 89 2.55 48.24 -57.30
C THR A 89 2.21 46.98 -56.48
N THR A 90 1.13 46.29 -56.82
CA THR A 90 0.72 45.02 -56.20
C THR A 90 1.87 44.02 -55.97
N PRO A 91 2.82 43.83 -56.90
CA PRO A 91 3.99 42.98 -56.66
C PRO A 91 4.95 43.48 -55.58
N GLU A 92 5.15 44.79 -55.43
CA GLU A 92 6.01 45.35 -54.36
C GLU A 92 5.41 45.07 -52.97
N ARG A 93 4.09 45.19 -52.83
CA ARG A 93 3.39 44.91 -51.57
C ARG A 93 3.45 43.43 -51.19
N LEU A 94 3.37 42.52 -52.15
CA LEU A 94 3.53 41.08 -51.90
C LEU A 94 4.93 40.77 -51.38
N LYS A 95 5.97 41.30 -52.03
CA LYS A 95 7.37 41.13 -51.62
C LYS A 95 7.63 41.69 -50.22
N GLU A 96 7.03 42.83 -49.87
CA GLU A 96 7.12 43.40 -48.52
C GLU A 96 6.47 42.48 -47.47
N LEU A 97 5.31 41.89 -47.76
CA LEU A 97 4.63 40.97 -46.85
C LEU A 97 5.36 39.65 -46.69
N GLU A 98 5.93 39.10 -47.76
CA GLU A 98 6.80 37.91 -47.71
C GLU A 98 8.05 38.18 -46.86
N SER A 99 8.66 39.36 -47.01
CA SER A 99 9.78 39.77 -46.15
C SER A 99 9.38 39.85 -44.68
N LYS A 100 8.21 40.43 -44.36
CA LYS A 100 7.69 40.49 -42.98
C LYS A 100 7.35 39.12 -42.44
N GLN A 101 6.86 38.22 -43.29
CA GLN A 101 6.58 36.84 -42.90
C GLN A 101 7.87 36.13 -42.48
N ALA A 102 8.92 36.19 -43.31
CA ALA A 102 10.22 35.60 -42.99
C ALA A 102 10.86 36.18 -41.71
N GLU A 103 10.69 37.49 -41.48
CA GLU A 103 11.12 38.15 -40.24
C GLU A 103 10.38 37.60 -39.01
N HIS A 104 9.06 37.45 -39.09
CA HIS A 104 8.25 36.88 -38.01
C HIS A 104 8.57 35.40 -37.74
N GLU A 105 8.81 34.60 -38.78
CA GLU A 105 9.27 33.20 -38.65
C GLU A 105 10.62 33.13 -37.92
N THR A 106 11.59 33.96 -38.34
CA THR A 106 12.90 34.06 -37.68
C THR A 106 12.76 34.50 -36.22
N GLN A 107 11.85 35.43 -35.92
CA GLN A 107 11.57 35.88 -34.56
C GLN A 107 10.98 34.75 -33.70
N ILE A 108 10.04 33.96 -34.24
CA ILE A 108 9.43 32.82 -33.55
C ILE A 108 10.49 31.75 -33.23
N ASP A 109 11.39 31.45 -34.17
CA ASP A 109 12.47 30.49 -33.96
C ASP A 109 13.43 30.95 -32.86
N GLY A 110 13.79 32.24 -32.87
CA GLY A 110 14.61 32.88 -31.83
C GLY A 110 13.99 32.75 -30.44
N LEU A 111 12.72 33.15 -30.30
CA LEU A 111 11.97 33.05 -29.04
C LEU A 111 11.82 31.59 -28.57
N THR A 112 11.59 30.65 -29.50
CA THR A 112 11.48 29.22 -29.19
C THR A 112 12.78 28.67 -28.63
N ARG A 113 13.93 29.06 -29.21
CA ARG A 113 15.26 28.67 -28.72
C ARG A 113 15.56 29.25 -27.34
N GLU A 114 15.23 30.53 -27.12
CA GLU A 114 15.39 31.16 -25.80
C GLU A 114 14.52 30.49 -24.73
N LEU A 115 13.27 30.16 -25.07
CA LEU A 115 12.36 29.47 -24.17
C LEU A 115 12.91 28.11 -23.74
N ARG A 116 13.44 27.30 -24.69
CA ARG A 116 14.11 26.02 -24.38
C ARG A 116 15.33 26.22 -23.48
N THR A 117 16.12 27.26 -23.72
CA THR A 117 17.33 27.55 -22.92
C THR A 117 16.97 27.97 -21.50
N ALA A 118 15.95 28.80 -21.32
CA ALA A 118 15.43 29.20 -20.02
C ALA A 118 14.84 28.00 -19.26
N GLN A 119 14.10 27.12 -19.95
CA GLN A 119 13.58 25.88 -19.37
C GLN A 119 14.69 24.95 -18.87
N ALA A 120 15.73 24.73 -19.66
CA ALA A 120 16.87 23.91 -19.26
C ALA A 120 17.60 24.51 -18.03
N SER A 121 17.77 25.84 -18.02
CA SER A 121 18.38 26.56 -16.88
C SER A 121 17.53 26.45 -15.61
N LEU A 122 16.20 26.55 -15.74
CA LEU A 122 15.27 26.39 -14.61
C LEU A 122 15.31 24.96 -14.05
N GLN A 123 15.33 23.95 -14.92
CA GLN A 123 15.48 22.55 -14.51
C GLN A 123 16.80 22.32 -13.75
N SER A 124 17.91 22.85 -14.27
CA SER A 124 19.21 22.76 -13.59
C SER A 124 19.22 23.49 -12.24
N THR A 125 18.59 24.67 -12.15
CA THR A 125 18.52 25.45 -10.90
C THR A 125 17.69 24.73 -9.85
N ASN A 126 16.53 24.18 -10.25
CA ASN A 126 15.69 23.36 -9.38
C ASN A 126 16.42 22.13 -8.85
N ALA A 127 17.24 21.47 -9.69
CA ALA A 127 18.06 20.35 -9.25
C ALA A 127 19.09 20.76 -8.18
N GLN A 128 19.73 21.93 -8.32
CA GLN A 128 20.67 22.46 -7.34
C GLN A 128 19.99 22.87 -6.02
N ILE A 129 18.83 23.54 -6.10
CA ILE A 129 18.01 23.87 -4.92
C ILE A 129 17.68 22.58 -4.17
N ALA A 130 17.15 21.57 -4.86
CA ALA A 130 16.80 20.29 -4.23
C ALA A 130 18.02 19.63 -3.58
N GLN A 131 19.19 19.68 -4.22
CA GLN A 131 20.43 19.13 -3.65
C GLN A 131 20.85 19.86 -2.37
N LEU A 132 20.83 21.20 -2.34
CA LEU A 132 21.21 21.98 -1.16
C LEU A 132 20.17 21.85 -0.03
N THR A 133 18.88 21.92 -0.35
CA THR A 133 17.80 21.71 0.61
C THR A 133 17.93 20.34 1.27
N ASN A 134 18.18 19.29 0.47
CA ASN A 134 18.45 17.96 1.00
C ASN A 134 19.70 17.95 1.88
N ALA A 135 20.82 18.53 1.43
CA ALA A 135 22.06 18.57 2.22
C ALA A 135 21.89 19.28 3.58
N LEU A 136 21.05 20.32 3.63
CA LEU A 136 20.75 21.10 4.82
C LEU A 136 19.70 20.47 5.74
N ALA A 137 18.92 19.50 5.23
CA ALA A 137 17.87 18.86 6.01
C ALA A 137 18.48 18.15 7.24
N PRO A 138 17.91 18.30 8.45
CA PRO A 138 18.45 17.66 9.67
C PRO A 138 18.66 16.15 9.54
N VAL A 139 17.83 15.49 8.71
CA VAL A 139 17.88 14.06 8.47
C VAL A 139 19.18 13.60 7.78
N THR A 140 19.94 14.49 7.13
CA THR A 140 21.25 14.11 6.57
C THR A 140 22.30 13.81 7.62
N ARG A 141 22.11 14.27 8.86
CA ARG A 141 23.03 14.02 9.98
C ARG A 141 22.79 12.68 10.67
N VAL A 142 21.66 12.05 10.39
CA VAL A 142 21.31 10.73 10.92
C VAL A 142 22.17 9.69 10.20
N SER A 143 22.66 8.66 10.87
CA SER A 143 23.43 7.58 10.23
C SER A 143 22.52 6.64 9.43
N ASP A 144 23.10 5.81 8.56
CA ASP A 144 22.31 4.88 7.74
C ASP A 144 21.61 3.82 8.59
N GLU A 145 22.19 3.40 9.71
CA GLU A 145 21.58 2.42 10.64
C GLU A 145 20.32 2.99 11.30
N ILE A 146 20.37 4.26 11.72
CA ILE A 146 19.21 4.92 12.32
C ILE A 146 18.14 5.18 11.25
N LEU A 147 18.52 5.52 10.02
CA LEU A 147 17.57 5.61 8.91
C LEU A 147 16.89 4.26 8.65
N GLN A 148 17.64 3.16 8.59
CA GLN A 148 17.06 1.81 8.44
C GLN A 148 16.09 1.48 9.57
N ALA A 149 16.43 1.81 10.83
CA ALA A 149 15.54 1.62 11.96
C ALA A 149 14.23 2.42 11.81
N ILE A 150 14.31 3.69 11.38
CA ILE A 150 13.14 4.53 11.08
C ILE A 150 12.32 3.91 9.94
N PHE A 151 12.96 3.42 8.88
CA PHE A 151 12.28 2.82 7.73
C PHE A 151 11.52 1.57 8.13
N ARG A 152 12.15 0.67 8.89
CA ARG A 152 11.52 -0.55 9.40
C ARG A 152 10.34 -0.23 10.31
N TYR A 153 10.48 0.76 11.19
CA TYR A 153 9.40 1.24 12.04
C TYR A 153 8.25 1.81 11.20
N GLY A 154 8.54 2.61 10.18
CA GLY A 154 7.53 3.14 9.27
C GLY A 154 6.77 2.04 8.53
N CYS A 155 7.50 1.05 7.99
CA CYS A 155 6.90 -0.12 7.34
C CYS A 155 5.94 -0.89 8.25
N SER A 156 6.31 -1.13 9.51
CA SER A 156 5.45 -1.88 10.44
C SER A 156 4.20 -1.11 10.89
N HIS A 157 4.17 0.22 10.69
CA HIS A 157 3.01 1.07 11.03
C HIS A 157 2.12 1.37 9.82
N ALA A 158 2.68 1.38 8.60
CA ALA A 158 1.92 1.59 7.38
C ALA A 158 0.78 0.56 7.20
N GLU A 159 0.93 -0.65 7.74
CA GLU A 159 -0.11 -1.68 7.69
C GLU A 159 -1.38 -1.34 8.51
N LYS A 160 -1.29 -0.41 9.49
CA LYS A 160 -2.40 -0.12 10.43
C LYS A 160 -3.25 1.08 10.05
N ASP A 161 -2.65 2.08 9.41
CA ASP A 161 -3.23 3.42 9.32
C ASP A 161 -3.58 3.85 7.89
N THR A 162 -3.42 2.98 6.90
CA THR A 162 -3.60 3.37 5.49
C THR A 162 -4.46 2.40 4.69
N GLU A 163 -5.44 2.98 4.00
CA GLU A 163 -6.19 2.32 2.95
C GLU A 163 -5.27 1.92 1.79
N TRP A 164 -5.64 0.87 1.08
CA TRP A 164 -4.96 0.44 -0.14
C TRP A 164 -5.15 1.50 -1.22
N LEU A 165 -4.06 2.13 -1.65
CA LEU A 165 -4.11 3.15 -2.70
C LEU A 165 -3.59 2.55 -4.01
N HIS A 166 -4.37 2.71 -5.09
CA HIS A 166 -4.01 2.24 -6.44
C HIS A 166 -3.60 0.77 -6.48
N ASN A 167 -4.35 -0.10 -5.79
CA ASN A 167 -4.10 -1.53 -5.76
C ASN A 167 -2.71 -1.92 -5.21
N MET A 168 -2.06 -1.06 -4.42
CA MET A 168 -0.80 -1.40 -3.76
C MET A 168 -0.97 -1.59 -2.26
N PRO A 169 -0.36 -2.64 -1.68
CA PRO A 169 -0.28 -2.80 -0.24
C PRO A 169 0.32 -1.54 0.41
N PRO A 170 -0.23 -1.04 1.52
CA PRO A 170 0.26 0.18 2.17
C PRO A 170 1.76 0.19 2.45
N ARG A 171 2.30 -0.97 2.85
CA ARG A 171 3.73 -1.16 3.09
C ARG A 171 4.57 -0.99 1.83
N LEU A 172 4.14 -1.58 0.71
CA LEU A 172 4.84 -1.48 -0.57
C LEU A 172 4.79 -0.06 -1.12
N LEU A 173 3.64 0.60 -1.02
CA LEU A 173 3.50 2.02 -1.36
C LEU A 173 4.43 2.91 -0.53
N PHE A 174 4.51 2.65 0.79
CA PHE A 174 5.43 3.34 1.67
C PHE A 174 6.88 3.15 1.23
N LEU A 175 7.31 1.93 0.91
CA LEU A 175 8.65 1.64 0.41
C LEU A 175 8.96 2.36 -0.91
N ILE A 176 8.02 2.36 -1.86
CA ILE A 176 8.18 3.07 -3.13
C ILE A 176 8.36 4.56 -2.88
N ARG A 177 7.49 5.19 -2.07
CA ARG A 177 7.62 6.62 -1.70
C ARG A 177 8.95 6.91 -1.02
N LEU A 178 9.37 6.04 -0.12
CA LEU A 178 10.64 6.15 0.61
C LEU A 178 11.83 6.14 -0.35
N THR A 179 11.82 5.29 -1.39
CA THR A 179 12.86 5.28 -2.43
C THR A 179 12.81 6.48 -3.39
N GLN A 180 11.80 7.35 -3.29
CA GLN A 180 11.67 8.56 -4.10
C GLN A 180 12.12 9.84 -3.36
N VAL A 181 12.39 9.78 -2.05
CA VAL A 181 12.71 10.98 -1.24
C VAL A 181 14.09 11.57 -1.59
N THR A 182 15.17 10.81 -1.39
CA THR A 182 16.54 11.21 -1.77
C THR A 182 17.32 10.02 -2.32
N SER A 183 18.42 10.28 -3.04
CA SER A 183 19.33 9.23 -3.50
C SER A 183 19.90 8.40 -2.34
N ARG A 184 20.19 9.04 -1.21
CA ARG A 184 20.63 8.37 0.02
C ARG A 184 19.56 7.42 0.54
N TRP A 185 18.33 7.90 0.73
CA TRP A 185 17.21 7.07 1.22
C TRP A 185 16.95 5.88 0.31
N ARG A 186 16.96 6.10 -1.01
CA ARG A 186 16.84 5.03 -2.00
C ARG A 186 17.93 3.97 -1.82
N THR A 187 19.18 4.39 -1.73
CA THR A 187 20.33 3.48 -1.59
C THR A 187 20.24 2.71 -0.27
N THR A 188 20.00 3.40 0.83
CA THR A 188 19.85 2.80 2.16
C THR A 188 18.70 1.80 2.21
N ALA A 189 17.56 2.10 1.57
CA ALA A 189 16.40 1.22 1.56
C ALA A 189 16.53 0.02 0.62
N ILE A 190 17.12 0.19 -0.56
CA ILE A 190 17.38 -0.91 -1.50
C ILE A 190 18.42 -1.89 -0.89
N ASN A 191 19.39 -1.36 -0.14
CA ASN A 191 20.43 -2.15 0.51
C ASN A 191 20.02 -2.76 1.86
N ASP A 192 18.75 -2.62 2.29
CA ASP A 192 18.21 -3.27 3.49
C ASP A 192 17.22 -4.37 3.10
N PRO A 193 17.66 -5.64 2.97
CA PRO A 193 16.81 -6.73 2.50
C PRO A 193 15.58 -7.00 3.38
N LEU A 194 15.64 -6.64 4.68
CA LEU A 194 14.53 -6.83 5.61
C LEU A 194 13.35 -5.91 5.35
N LEU A 195 13.56 -4.78 4.66
CA LEU A 195 12.46 -3.91 4.22
C LEU A 195 11.61 -4.60 3.15
N TRP A 196 12.24 -5.40 2.29
CA TRP A 196 11.64 -6.08 1.14
C TRP A 196 11.19 -7.51 1.42
N SER A 197 11.39 -8.01 2.65
CA SER A 197 11.13 -9.41 2.99
C SER A 197 9.67 -9.72 3.31
N HIS A 198 8.81 -8.71 3.45
CA HIS A 198 7.37 -8.89 3.61
C HIS A 198 6.69 -8.68 2.26
N ILE A 199 5.96 -9.69 1.81
CA ILE A 199 5.38 -9.74 0.47
C ILE A 199 3.91 -10.09 0.61
N ASP A 200 3.06 -9.12 0.32
CA ASP A 200 1.63 -9.30 0.14
C ASP A 200 1.36 -9.63 -1.33
N LEU A 201 0.89 -10.85 -1.59
CA LEU A 201 0.48 -11.35 -2.89
C LEU A 201 -1.03 -11.21 -3.01
N HIS A 202 -1.46 -10.42 -3.99
CA HIS A 202 -2.87 -10.19 -4.33
C HIS A 202 -3.01 -10.12 -5.85
N PHE A 203 -4.25 -10.17 -6.34
CA PHE A 203 -4.56 -10.29 -7.76
C PHE A 203 -3.96 -9.21 -8.67
N ALA A 204 -3.83 -7.98 -8.17
CA ALA A 204 -3.37 -6.84 -8.96
C ALA A 204 -1.86 -6.57 -8.81
N LEU A 205 -1.10 -7.44 -8.12
CA LEU A 205 0.33 -7.27 -8.00
C LEU A 205 1.00 -7.51 -9.35
N SER A 206 1.72 -6.53 -9.89
CA SER A 206 2.56 -6.79 -11.07
C SER A 206 3.64 -7.84 -10.74
N THR A 207 3.81 -8.82 -11.62
CA THR A 207 4.84 -9.87 -11.47
C THR A 207 6.25 -9.27 -11.49
N GLU A 208 6.48 -8.19 -12.24
CA GLU A 208 7.73 -7.45 -12.24
C GLU A 208 8.03 -6.81 -10.88
N LEU A 209 6.99 -6.33 -10.19
CA LEU A 209 7.13 -5.76 -8.85
C LEU A 209 7.40 -6.85 -7.82
N LEU A 210 6.75 -8.02 -7.95
CA LEU A 210 7.05 -9.20 -7.13
C LEU A 210 8.51 -9.64 -7.31
N ASP A 211 8.97 -9.79 -8.55
CA ASP A 211 10.37 -10.13 -8.86
C ASP A 211 11.35 -9.10 -8.27
N LEU A 212 11.02 -7.81 -8.36
CA LEU A 212 11.83 -6.75 -7.77
C LEU A 212 11.90 -6.86 -6.25
N GLN A 213 10.78 -7.14 -5.56
CA GLN A 213 10.77 -7.36 -4.11
C GLN A 213 11.62 -8.58 -3.74
N LEU A 214 11.47 -9.69 -4.47
CA LEU A 214 12.25 -10.91 -4.26
C LEU A 214 13.75 -10.66 -4.46
N GLN A 215 14.14 -9.99 -5.54
CA GLN A 215 15.52 -9.63 -5.81
C GLN A 215 16.11 -8.79 -4.67
N ARG A 216 15.36 -7.80 -4.17
CA ARG A 216 15.81 -6.90 -3.09
C ARG A 216 15.79 -7.56 -1.71
N SER A 217 14.93 -8.55 -1.49
CA SER A 217 14.91 -9.35 -0.25
C SER A 217 16.16 -10.25 -0.10
N GLN A 218 16.95 -10.41 -1.16
CA GLN A 218 18.23 -11.14 -1.17
C GLN A 218 18.15 -12.49 -0.48
N SER A 219 18.80 -12.69 0.69
CA SER A 219 18.83 -13.90 1.52
C SER A 219 17.98 -13.80 2.81
N ALA A 220 17.26 -12.68 3.03
CA ALA A 220 16.44 -12.46 4.22
C ALA A 220 15.29 -13.48 4.40
N PRO A 221 14.89 -13.83 5.63
CA PRO A 221 13.69 -14.62 5.86
C PRO A 221 12.44 -13.90 5.36
N LEU A 222 11.57 -14.61 4.64
CA LEU A 222 10.39 -14.01 3.99
C LEU A 222 9.12 -14.16 4.83
N ASP A 223 8.32 -13.11 4.85
CA ASP A 223 6.97 -13.10 5.42
C ASP A 223 5.98 -12.96 4.26
N ILE A 224 5.30 -14.06 3.93
CA ILE A 224 4.41 -14.14 2.77
C ILE A 224 2.97 -14.04 3.23
N VAL A 225 2.21 -13.15 2.60
CA VAL A 225 0.76 -13.03 2.79
C VAL A 225 0.09 -13.29 1.45
N PHE A 226 -0.76 -14.30 1.39
CA PHE A 226 -1.69 -14.50 0.29
C PHE A 226 -2.99 -13.78 0.63
N ASP A 227 -3.24 -12.65 -0.01
CA ASP A 227 -4.41 -11.81 0.19
C ASP A 227 -5.38 -11.92 -0.99
N PHE A 228 -6.49 -12.59 -0.74
CA PHE A 228 -7.58 -12.81 -1.69
C PHE A 228 -8.77 -11.86 -1.43
N GLY A 229 -8.54 -10.74 -0.73
CA GLY A 229 -9.54 -9.70 -0.48
C GLY A 229 -10.23 -9.79 0.89
N SER A 230 -10.78 -8.65 1.33
CA SER A 230 -11.59 -8.46 2.55
C SER A 230 -12.92 -7.75 2.23
N ARG A 231 -13.93 -7.92 3.11
CA ARG A 231 -15.36 -7.51 2.96
C ARG A 231 -15.64 -6.13 3.57
N THR A 232 -14.62 -5.35 3.89
CA THR A 232 -14.92 -3.97 4.25
C THR A 232 -15.50 -3.29 3.01
N PRO A 233 -16.58 -2.51 3.12
CA PRO A 233 -17.09 -1.68 2.00
C PRO A 233 -16.04 -0.75 1.41
N GLU A 234 -14.96 -0.54 2.16
CA GLU A 234 -13.77 0.25 1.84
C GLU A 234 -12.64 -0.58 1.21
N SER A 235 -12.72 -1.91 1.28
CA SER A 235 -11.78 -2.80 0.60
C SER A 235 -12.17 -2.83 -0.88
N PRO A 236 -11.29 -2.35 -1.79
CA PRO A 236 -11.58 -2.31 -3.22
C PRO A 236 -11.69 -3.71 -3.88
N TRP A 237 -11.66 -4.79 -3.08
CA TRP A 237 -11.57 -6.18 -3.51
C TRP A 237 -12.86 -6.98 -3.28
N THR A 238 -14.03 -6.35 -3.27
CA THR A 238 -15.30 -7.07 -3.48
C THR A 238 -15.40 -7.51 -4.94
N THR A 239 -14.47 -8.34 -5.39
CA THR A 239 -14.55 -8.92 -6.73
C THR A 239 -15.63 -9.99 -6.72
N GLU A 240 -16.75 -9.69 -7.38
CA GLU A 240 -17.88 -10.58 -7.66
C GLU A 240 -17.51 -11.82 -8.51
N SER A 241 -16.22 -12.14 -8.70
CA SER A 241 -15.75 -13.27 -9.53
C SER A 241 -14.59 -14.06 -8.87
N SER A 242 -14.84 -14.63 -7.69
CA SER A 242 -13.81 -15.27 -6.86
C SER A 242 -13.30 -16.63 -7.35
N GLU A 243 -14.01 -17.33 -8.26
CA GLU A 243 -13.65 -18.69 -8.64
C GLU A 243 -12.55 -18.78 -9.70
N GLU A 244 -12.79 -18.20 -10.88
CA GLU A 244 -11.86 -18.24 -12.02
C GLU A 244 -10.52 -17.56 -11.67
N SER A 245 -10.59 -16.57 -10.78
CA SER A 245 -9.42 -15.84 -10.33
C SER A 245 -8.47 -16.72 -9.50
N SER A 246 -8.95 -17.62 -8.63
CA SER A 246 -8.05 -18.37 -7.72
C SER A 246 -7.04 -19.32 -8.39
N GLU A 247 -7.42 -20.01 -9.47
CA GLU A 247 -6.49 -20.86 -10.23
C GLU A 247 -5.55 -20.00 -11.09
N GLU A 248 -6.05 -18.93 -11.71
CA GLU A 248 -5.20 -17.97 -12.44
C GLU A 248 -4.12 -17.38 -11.51
N PHE A 249 -4.49 -17.01 -10.28
CA PHE A 249 -3.54 -16.59 -9.26
C PHE A 249 -2.44 -17.62 -9.02
N CYS A 250 -2.84 -18.89 -8.87
CA CYS A 250 -1.91 -19.97 -8.65
C CYS A 250 -0.94 -20.14 -9.82
N GLU A 251 -1.44 -20.08 -11.06
CA GLU A 251 -0.63 -20.22 -12.27
C GLU A 251 0.32 -19.04 -12.50
N VAL A 252 -0.07 -17.82 -12.10
CA VAL A 252 0.76 -16.62 -12.28
C VAL A 252 1.81 -16.48 -11.18
N TYR A 253 1.41 -16.52 -9.91
CA TYR A 253 2.28 -16.10 -8.81
C TYR A 253 3.06 -17.24 -8.16
N LEU A 254 2.51 -18.46 -8.11
CA LEU A 254 3.20 -19.57 -7.44
C LEU A 254 4.51 -19.99 -8.11
N PRO A 255 4.63 -20.04 -9.45
CA PRO A 255 5.91 -20.32 -10.10
C PRO A 255 7.03 -19.33 -9.72
N ILE A 256 6.66 -18.08 -9.40
CA ILE A 256 7.60 -17.02 -9.01
C ILE A 256 7.99 -17.14 -7.54
N ILE A 257 7.02 -17.32 -6.64
CA ILE A 257 7.27 -17.30 -5.19
C ILE A 257 7.75 -18.65 -4.63
N LEU A 258 7.29 -19.79 -5.15
CA LEU A 258 7.64 -21.12 -4.60
C LEU A 258 9.14 -21.46 -4.60
N PRO A 259 9.97 -21.03 -5.57
CA PRO A 259 11.42 -21.20 -5.49
C PRO A 259 12.05 -20.62 -4.20
N THR A 260 11.37 -19.66 -3.56
CA THR A 260 11.84 -19.00 -2.32
C THR A 260 11.36 -19.68 -1.04
N LEU A 261 10.54 -20.73 -1.15
CA LEU A 261 9.96 -21.49 -0.03
C LEU A 261 10.94 -21.88 1.09
N PRO A 262 12.21 -22.28 0.80
CA PRO A 262 13.17 -22.63 1.86
C PRO A 262 13.44 -21.51 2.87
N ARG A 263 13.08 -20.27 2.56
CA ARG A 263 13.32 -19.08 3.41
C ARG A 263 12.03 -18.44 3.93
N TRP A 264 10.87 -19.03 3.66
CA TRP A 264 9.62 -18.54 4.24
C TRP A 264 9.65 -18.75 5.75
N ARG A 265 9.58 -17.65 6.49
CA ARG A 265 9.51 -17.61 7.95
C ARG A 265 8.07 -17.54 8.43
N THR A 266 7.26 -16.69 7.80
CA THR A 266 5.85 -16.60 8.10
C THR A 266 5.03 -16.74 6.82
N LEU A 267 3.87 -17.39 6.96
CA LEU A 267 2.93 -17.59 5.86
C LEU A 267 1.52 -17.28 6.36
N SER A 268 0.87 -16.31 5.76
CA SER A 268 -0.49 -15.91 6.10
C SER A 268 -1.41 -16.06 4.90
N PHE A 269 -2.64 -16.50 5.14
CA PHE A 269 -3.72 -16.50 4.16
C PHE A 269 -4.82 -15.59 4.67
N ARG A 270 -5.28 -14.66 3.84
CA ARG A 270 -6.43 -13.79 4.09
C ARG A 270 -7.38 -13.97 2.93
N SER A 271 -8.59 -14.42 3.21
CA SER A 271 -9.60 -14.60 2.17
C SER A 271 -11.00 -14.46 2.74
N LEU A 272 -11.94 -14.06 1.91
CA LEU A 272 -13.37 -14.13 2.25
C LEU A 272 -13.89 -15.55 2.23
N GLY A 273 -13.45 -16.34 1.25
CA GLY A 273 -13.85 -17.73 1.08
C GLY A 273 -12.71 -18.69 1.39
N PHE A 274 -13.03 -19.94 1.66
CA PHE A 274 -12.00 -20.96 1.85
C PHE A 274 -11.38 -21.43 0.51
N ARG A 275 -12.10 -21.29 -0.60
CA ARG A 275 -11.71 -21.87 -1.90
C ARG A 275 -10.37 -21.34 -2.46
N PRO A 276 -10.07 -20.02 -2.48
CA PRO A 276 -8.76 -19.55 -2.95
C PRO A 276 -7.60 -20.06 -2.08
N THR A 277 -7.83 -20.13 -0.78
CA THR A 277 -6.87 -20.71 0.18
C THR A 277 -6.62 -22.19 -0.11
N LEU A 278 -7.68 -22.96 -0.39
CA LEU A 278 -7.59 -24.38 -0.74
C LEU A 278 -6.81 -24.62 -2.04
N ALA A 279 -6.98 -23.77 -3.05
CA ALA A 279 -6.23 -23.86 -4.31
C ALA A 279 -4.70 -23.79 -4.03
N VAL A 280 -4.27 -22.86 -3.19
CA VAL A 280 -2.85 -22.77 -2.78
C VAL A 280 -2.43 -23.96 -1.91
N PHE A 281 -3.28 -24.42 -0.98
CA PHE A 281 -2.98 -25.58 -0.13
C PHE A 281 -2.65 -26.83 -0.96
N ARG A 282 -3.39 -27.10 -2.03
CA ARG A 282 -3.13 -28.22 -2.94
C ARG A 282 -1.72 -28.16 -3.52
N ARG A 283 -1.23 -26.97 -3.87
CA ARG A 283 0.11 -26.75 -4.42
C ARG A 283 1.21 -26.83 -3.34
N LEU A 284 0.90 -26.42 -2.10
CA LEU A 284 1.83 -26.50 -0.95
C LEU A 284 1.90 -27.90 -0.32
N ARG A 285 0.89 -28.74 -0.52
CA ARG A 285 0.77 -30.09 0.05
C ARG A 285 2.03 -30.94 -0.11
N PRO A 286 2.62 -31.13 -1.31
CA PRO A 286 3.77 -32.01 -1.47
C PRO A 286 5.11 -31.37 -1.07
N LEU A 287 5.12 -30.15 -0.54
CA LEU A 287 6.35 -29.38 -0.31
C LEU A 287 6.84 -29.50 1.14
N ALA A 288 8.07 -29.04 1.38
CA ALA A 288 8.63 -28.86 2.72
C ALA A 288 8.92 -27.37 2.93
N ALA A 289 8.68 -26.87 4.14
CA ALA A 289 8.93 -25.49 4.52
C ALA A 289 9.91 -25.44 5.71
N PRO A 290 11.22 -25.60 5.46
CA PRO A 290 12.22 -25.81 6.51
C PRO A 290 12.41 -24.61 7.45
N ALA A 291 12.23 -23.39 6.94
CA ALA A 291 12.37 -22.15 7.71
C ALA A 291 11.07 -21.64 8.33
N LEU A 292 9.92 -22.28 8.05
CA LEU A 292 8.62 -21.74 8.43
C LEU A 292 8.42 -21.84 9.93
N GLU A 293 8.15 -20.70 10.58
CA GLU A 293 7.98 -20.55 12.02
C GLU A 293 6.52 -20.33 12.41
N CYS A 294 5.76 -19.63 11.57
CA CYS A 294 4.36 -19.28 11.79
C CYS A 294 3.53 -19.51 10.53
N ILE A 295 2.34 -20.08 10.69
CA ILE A 295 1.31 -20.11 9.66
C ILE A 295 0.01 -19.53 10.21
N ALA A 296 -0.61 -18.63 9.44
CA ALA A 296 -1.88 -18.01 9.77
C ALA A 296 -2.89 -18.23 8.64
N VAL A 297 -4.12 -18.58 8.98
CA VAL A 297 -5.21 -18.72 8.02
C VAL A 297 -6.41 -17.97 8.55
N GLU A 298 -6.85 -16.96 7.81
CA GLU A 298 -7.97 -16.09 8.14
C GLU A 298 -8.98 -16.15 6.99
N THR A 299 -10.17 -16.69 7.29
CA THR A 299 -11.28 -16.76 6.34
C THR A 299 -12.43 -15.85 6.78
N GLY A 300 -13.39 -15.59 5.88
CA GLY A 300 -14.69 -15.04 6.25
C GLY A 300 -15.46 -15.99 7.18
N ASP A 301 -16.50 -15.48 7.83
CA ASP A 301 -17.36 -16.29 8.69
C ASP A 301 -18.15 -17.29 7.85
N MET A 302 -17.75 -18.56 7.89
CA MET A 302 -18.41 -19.63 7.13
C MET A 302 -19.84 -19.93 7.60
N HIS A 303 -20.29 -19.33 8.71
CA HIS A 303 -21.62 -19.57 9.28
C HIS A 303 -22.54 -18.36 9.20
N ASN A 304 -22.09 -17.25 8.62
CA ASN A 304 -22.94 -16.08 8.46
C ASN A 304 -23.86 -16.26 7.25
N VAL A 305 -25.12 -16.59 7.49
CA VAL A 305 -26.13 -16.83 6.44
C VAL A 305 -26.48 -15.53 5.70
N ASP A 306 -26.31 -14.38 6.35
CA ASP A 306 -26.56 -13.06 5.76
C ASP A 306 -25.46 -12.66 4.75
N ASP A 307 -24.34 -13.40 4.70
CA ASP A 307 -23.23 -13.13 3.80
C ASP A 307 -23.43 -13.61 2.35
N GLY A 308 -24.64 -14.10 2.01
CA GLY A 308 -25.09 -14.26 0.62
C GLY A 308 -24.71 -15.60 -0.04
N GLU A 309 -25.37 -15.86 -1.16
CA GLU A 309 -25.51 -17.12 -1.90
C GLU A 309 -24.18 -17.83 -2.30
N ASP A 310 -23.01 -17.22 -2.11
CA ASP A 310 -21.69 -17.83 -2.37
C ASP A 310 -21.28 -18.90 -1.32
N LEU A 311 -21.95 -18.96 -0.17
CA LEU A 311 -21.72 -19.98 0.86
C LEU A 311 -22.34 -21.35 0.54
N ASP A 312 -23.28 -21.44 -0.41
CA ASP A 312 -23.83 -22.73 -0.86
C ASP A 312 -22.79 -23.57 -1.64
N ALA A 313 -21.65 -22.97 -2.00
CA ALA A 313 -20.50 -23.63 -2.60
C ALA A 313 -19.35 -23.87 -1.61
N VAL A 314 -19.62 -24.11 -0.31
CA VAL A 314 -18.61 -24.75 0.57
C VAL A 314 -18.31 -26.14 0.02
N VAL A 315 -17.36 -26.18 -0.91
CA VAL A 315 -16.77 -27.42 -1.43
C VAL A 315 -16.04 -28.02 -0.24
N TYR A 316 -16.68 -28.99 0.41
CA TYR A 316 -15.98 -29.85 1.36
C TYR A 316 -14.81 -30.45 0.61
N PRO A 317 -13.56 -30.14 1.02
CA PRO A 317 -12.40 -30.63 0.31
C PRO A 317 -12.44 -32.16 0.30
N ASP A 318 -12.14 -32.75 -0.85
CA ASP A 318 -11.91 -34.19 -0.94
C ASP A 318 -10.91 -34.62 0.14
N HIS A 319 -11.06 -35.86 0.60
CA HIS A 319 -10.30 -36.37 1.74
C HIS A 319 -8.78 -36.14 1.56
N LYS A 320 -8.23 -35.17 2.31
CA LYS A 320 -6.82 -34.77 2.50
C LYS A 320 -6.29 -33.57 1.69
N ASP A 321 -7.11 -32.89 0.89
CA ASP A 321 -6.64 -31.73 0.12
C ASP A 321 -6.25 -30.52 0.98
N TYR A 322 -6.75 -30.45 2.21
CA TYR A 322 -6.45 -29.43 3.20
C TYR A 322 -5.12 -29.61 3.94
N LYS A 323 -4.37 -30.69 3.67
CA LYS A 323 -3.05 -30.91 4.26
C LYS A 323 -2.01 -30.06 3.53
N VAL A 324 -1.19 -29.32 4.28
CA VAL A 324 -0.07 -28.55 3.73
C VAL A 324 1.26 -29.07 4.25
N PHE A 325 2.32 -28.88 3.47
CA PHE A 325 3.69 -29.23 3.86
C PHE A 325 3.89 -30.68 4.34
N THR A 326 3.36 -31.65 3.60
CA THR A 326 3.42 -33.08 3.97
C THR A 326 4.85 -33.63 4.02
N ARG A 327 5.82 -32.94 3.42
CA ARG A 327 7.26 -33.26 3.55
C ARG A 327 7.94 -32.61 4.76
N GLY A 328 7.19 -31.83 5.54
CA GLY A 328 7.62 -31.32 6.85
C GLY A 328 7.81 -29.81 6.91
N ALA A 329 7.60 -29.27 8.12
CA ALA A 329 7.87 -27.89 8.49
C ALA A 329 8.51 -27.90 9.91
N PRO A 330 9.78 -28.29 10.04
CA PRO A 330 10.39 -28.61 11.34
C PRO A 330 10.48 -27.41 12.28
N ARG A 331 10.54 -26.18 11.77
CA ARG A 331 10.58 -24.95 12.57
C ARG A 331 9.21 -24.38 12.90
N LEU A 332 8.12 -25.00 12.43
CA LEU A 332 6.78 -24.48 12.64
C LEU A 332 6.43 -24.57 14.13
N THR A 333 6.24 -23.41 14.76
CA THR A 333 6.00 -23.30 16.20
C THR A 333 4.72 -22.53 16.53
N ALA A 334 4.18 -21.76 15.59
CA ALA A 334 2.93 -21.02 15.77
C ALA A 334 1.93 -21.36 14.65
N ILE A 335 0.68 -21.59 15.05
CA ILE A 335 -0.47 -21.70 14.14
C ILE A 335 -1.53 -20.71 14.60
N HIS A 336 -2.00 -19.86 13.67
CA HIS A 336 -3.14 -18.98 13.87
C HIS A 336 -4.26 -19.38 12.92
N VAL A 337 -5.47 -19.56 13.44
CA VAL A 337 -6.67 -19.90 12.67
C VAL A 337 -7.78 -18.94 13.06
N HIS A 338 -8.44 -18.34 12.06
CA HIS A 338 -9.57 -17.44 12.24
C HIS A 338 -10.71 -17.83 11.29
N ASN A 339 -11.91 -18.06 11.85
CA ASN A 339 -13.13 -18.47 11.11
C ASN A 339 -13.02 -19.74 10.26
N LEU A 340 -12.06 -20.63 10.54
CA LEU A 340 -11.86 -21.87 9.80
C LEU A 340 -11.88 -23.08 10.74
N GLU A 341 -12.61 -24.15 10.40
CA GLU A 341 -12.62 -25.34 11.25
C GLU A 341 -11.29 -26.11 11.16
N PHE A 342 -10.69 -26.36 12.32
CA PHE A 342 -9.41 -27.04 12.45
C PHE A 342 -9.58 -28.40 13.16
N PRO A 343 -9.02 -29.52 12.63
CA PRO A 343 -8.16 -29.62 11.45
C PRO A 343 -8.92 -29.95 10.16
N ALA A 344 -10.26 -29.82 10.14
CA ALA A 344 -11.10 -30.31 9.03
C ALA A 344 -10.78 -29.65 7.67
N PHE A 345 -10.45 -28.36 7.68
CA PHE A 345 -10.10 -27.59 6.48
C PHE A 345 -8.65 -27.11 6.45
N PHE A 346 -7.85 -27.46 7.46
CA PHE A 346 -6.45 -27.07 7.49
C PHE A 346 -5.66 -27.99 8.42
N GLU A 347 -4.66 -28.69 7.88
CA GLU A 347 -3.84 -29.63 8.65
C GLU A 347 -2.35 -29.51 8.28
N PRO A 348 -1.62 -28.56 8.90
CA PRO A 348 -0.17 -28.46 8.78
C PRO A 348 0.54 -29.46 9.72
N PRO A 349 1.88 -29.62 9.62
CA PRO A 349 2.65 -30.40 10.58
C PRO A 349 2.56 -29.81 12.00
N VAL A 350 1.89 -30.50 12.92
CA VAL A 350 1.59 -29.98 14.27
C VAL A 350 2.56 -30.41 15.38
N GLY A 351 3.55 -31.26 15.08
CA GLY A 351 4.41 -31.89 16.10
C GLY A 351 5.30 -30.93 16.91
N ASN A 352 5.57 -29.73 16.39
CA ASN A 352 6.45 -28.72 17.03
C ASN A 352 5.71 -27.46 17.51
N ILE A 353 4.39 -27.44 17.42
CA ILE A 353 3.58 -26.26 17.76
C ILE A 353 3.68 -25.95 19.25
N ARG A 354 4.01 -24.69 19.55
CA ARG A 354 4.13 -24.11 20.89
C ARG A 354 3.03 -23.10 21.16
N THR A 355 2.58 -22.38 20.14
CA THR A 355 1.51 -21.40 20.25
C THR A 355 0.41 -21.75 19.27
N PHE A 356 -0.81 -21.95 19.77
CA PHE A 356 -2.00 -22.15 18.96
C PHE A 356 -2.99 -21.03 19.27
N ARG A 357 -3.25 -20.19 18.26
CA ARG A 357 -4.27 -19.16 18.31
C ARG A 357 -5.45 -19.60 17.46
N PHE A 358 -6.62 -19.68 18.07
CA PHE A 358 -7.83 -20.05 17.38
C PHE A 358 -8.93 -19.07 17.73
N THR A 359 -9.44 -18.36 16.73
CA THR A 359 -10.39 -17.26 16.92
C THR A 359 -11.47 -17.29 15.84
N GLY A 360 -12.43 -16.37 15.93
CA GLY A 360 -13.54 -16.28 15.00
C GLY A 360 -14.79 -17.02 15.47
N ASN A 361 -15.80 -17.08 14.62
CA ASN A 361 -17.07 -17.73 14.85
C ASN A 361 -17.03 -19.15 14.28
N VAL A 362 -16.30 -20.04 14.95
CA VAL A 362 -16.16 -21.44 14.53
C VAL A 362 -16.92 -22.32 15.51
N ARG A 363 -17.92 -23.08 15.09
CA ARG A 363 -18.83 -23.77 16.03
C ARG A 363 -18.45 -25.23 16.29
N MET A 364 -17.20 -25.51 16.66
CA MET A 364 -16.78 -26.90 16.89
C MET A 364 -17.14 -27.44 18.27
N SER A 365 -17.43 -28.73 18.37
CA SER A 365 -17.67 -29.41 19.65
C SER A 365 -16.39 -29.55 20.49
N CYS A 366 -16.52 -29.74 21.82
CA CYS A 366 -15.36 -29.97 22.69
C CYS A 366 -14.58 -31.23 22.29
N LYS A 367 -15.24 -32.26 21.77
CA LYS A 367 -14.67 -33.51 21.27
C LYS A 367 -13.82 -33.25 20.03
N MET A 368 -14.30 -32.43 19.10
CA MET A 368 -13.51 -32.03 17.94
C MET A 368 -12.30 -31.21 18.36
N PHE A 369 -12.48 -30.23 19.24
CA PHE A 369 -11.37 -29.43 19.77
C PHE A 369 -10.31 -30.30 20.48
N ARG A 370 -10.74 -31.23 21.36
CA ARG A 370 -9.86 -32.23 22.00
C ARG A 370 -9.06 -33.03 20.97
N LYS A 371 -9.72 -33.52 19.92
CA LYS A 371 -9.07 -34.27 18.83
C LYS A 371 -8.05 -33.39 18.08
N ALA A 372 -8.35 -32.11 17.90
CA ALA A 372 -7.51 -31.16 17.18
C ALA A 372 -6.21 -30.82 17.93
N VAL A 373 -6.29 -30.61 19.25
CA VAL A 373 -5.12 -30.24 20.07
C VAL A 373 -4.30 -31.44 20.54
N LYS A 374 -4.89 -32.65 20.58
CA LYS A 374 -4.21 -33.88 21.04
C LYS A 374 -2.84 -34.15 20.38
N PRO A 375 -2.64 -33.92 19.06
CA PRO A 375 -1.34 -34.13 18.43
C PRO A 375 -0.29 -33.06 18.74
N MET A 376 -0.68 -31.91 19.33
CA MET A 376 0.21 -30.78 19.62
C MET A 376 0.96 -30.99 20.94
N VAL A 377 1.81 -32.03 21.00
CA VAL A 377 2.50 -32.47 22.23
C VAL A 377 3.52 -31.47 22.81
N LYS A 378 3.78 -30.35 22.12
CA LYS A 378 4.66 -29.26 22.60
C LYS A 378 3.92 -27.95 22.85
N LEU A 379 2.58 -27.97 22.80
CA LEU A 379 1.76 -26.76 22.93
C LEU A 379 1.93 -26.16 24.33
N ARG A 380 2.37 -24.90 24.39
CA ARG A 380 2.61 -24.15 25.64
C ARG A 380 1.62 -23.02 25.83
N GLU A 381 1.25 -22.34 24.77
CA GLU A 381 0.36 -21.20 24.78
C GLU A 381 -0.86 -21.45 23.90
N LEU A 382 -2.03 -21.25 24.48
CA LEU A 382 -3.31 -21.44 23.82
C LEU A 382 -4.11 -20.14 23.91
N ILE A 383 -4.39 -19.52 22.76
CA ILE A 383 -5.16 -18.28 22.65
C ILE A 383 -6.48 -18.61 21.96
N ILE A 384 -7.60 -18.48 22.67
CA ILE A 384 -8.91 -18.90 22.15
C ILE A 384 -9.91 -17.76 22.13
N GLY A 385 -10.64 -17.63 21.03
CA GLY A 385 -11.79 -16.74 20.91
C GLY A 385 -13.05 -17.32 21.56
N PRO A 386 -13.98 -16.47 22.04
CA PRO A 386 -15.15 -16.91 22.80
C PRO A 386 -16.10 -17.81 21.98
N ASN A 387 -16.13 -17.63 20.67
CA ASN A 387 -17.08 -18.29 19.77
C ASN A 387 -16.51 -19.52 19.04
N VAL A 388 -15.37 -20.05 19.49
CA VAL A 388 -14.67 -21.17 18.83
C VAL A 388 -15.21 -22.55 19.22
N VAL A 389 -15.82 -22.67 20.39
CA VAL A 389 -16.34 -23.95 20.88
C VAL A 389 -17.82 -23.81 21.16
N LYS A 390 -18.61 -24.74 20.61
CA LYS A 390 -20.03 -24.88 20.85
C LYS A 390 -20.27 -26.14 21.67
N LEU A 391 -20.78 -25.98 22.88
CA LEU A 391 -21.10 -27.11 23.75
C LEU A 391 -22.31 -27.90 23.22
N GLU A 392 -22.11 -29.20 23.03
CA GLU A 392 -23.19 -30.13 22.72
C GLU A 392 -23.79 -30.73 24.01
N LYS A 393 -25.10 -31.03 23.98
CA LYS A 393 -25.78 -31.59 25.15
C LYS A 393 -25.21 -32.98 25.48
N GLY A 394 -24.75 -33.15 26.72
CA GLY A 394 -24.18 -34.41 27.20
C GLY A 394 -22.69 -34.59 26.89
N GLU A 395 -22.05 -33.58 26.30
CA GLU A 395 -20.61 -33.58 26.08
C GLU A 395 -19.83 -33.16 27.33
N ASP A 396 -18.68 -33.80 27.57
CA ASP A 396 -17.71 -33.37 28.57
C ASP A 396 -17.16 -31.98 28.20
N ASN A 397 -17.48 -30.98 29.00
CA ASN A 397 -17.04 -29.59 28.81
C ASN A 397 -15.60 -29.34 29.29
N VAL A 398 -14.87 -30.39 29.70
CA VAL A 398 -13.46 -30.29 30.08
C VAL A 398 -12.56 -30.72 28.93
N VAL A 399 -11.59 -29.88 28.62
CA VAL A 399 -10.52 -30.13 27.64
C VAL A 399 -9.19 -30.15 28.39
N VAL A 400 -8.60 -31.34 28.53
CA VAL A 400 -7.29 -31.52 29.19
C VAL A 400 -6.18 -31.41 28.14
N VAL A 401 -5.30 -30.43 28.32
CA VAL A 401 -4.12 -30.19 27.47
C VAL A 401 -2.88 -30.07 28.36
N PRO A 402 -2.28 -31.19 28.80
CA PRO A 402 -1.29 -31.21 29.90
C PRO A 402 -0.03 -30.38 29.66
N THR A 403 0.26 -30.00 28.42
CA THR A 403 1.48 -29.27 28.04
C THR A 403 1.30 -27.76 28.11
N VAL A 404 0.05 -27.27 28.11
CA VAL A 404 -0.27 -25.85 28.07
C VAL A 404 0.04 -25.21 29.41
N VAL A 405 0.83 -24.14 29.39
CA VAL A 405 1.24 -23.36 30.57
C VAL A 405 0.63 -21.95 30.59
N SER A 406 -0.04 -21.55 29.51
CA SER A 406 -0.70 -20.26 29.40
C SER A 406 -1.93 -20.40 28.52
N VAL A 407 -3.09 -20.04 29.06
CA VAL A 407 -4.34 -19.95 28.31
C VAL A 407 -4.77 -18.49 28.32
N LYS A 408 -5.00 -17.91 27.15
CA LYS A 408 -5.42 -16.51 26.98
C LYS A 408 -6.73 -16.47 26.22
N LYS A 409 -7.60 -15.54 26.59
CA LYS A 409 -8.76 -15.18 25.78
C LYS A 409 -8.29 -14.21 24.70
N ALA A 410 -8.60 -14.48 23.44
CA ALA A 410 -8.42 -13.49 22.39
C ALA A 410 -9.32 -12.28 22.72
N GLY A 411 -8.83 -11.06 22.48
CA GLY A 411 -9.60 -9.85 22.75
C GLY A 411 -10.97 -9.91 22.06
N HIS A 412 -12.00 -9.42 22.74
CA HIS A 412 -13.35 -9.30 22.17
C HIS A 412 -13.29 -8.38 20.95
N ASN A 413 -13.75 -8.89 19.80
CA ASN A 413 -14.20 -8.00 18.75
C ASN A 413 -15.48 -7.33 19.28
N VAL A 414 -15.60 -6.02 19.09
CA VAL A 414 -16.64 -5.13 19.67
C VAL A 414 -18.08 -5.53 19.28
N TRP A 415 -18.25 -6.51 18.40
CA TRP A 415 -19.52 -6.98 17.86
C TRP A 415 -20.13 -8.18 18.60
N ASP A 416 -19.60 -8.59 19.76
CA ASP A 416 -20.23 -9.65 20.55
C ASP A 416 -21.55 -9.12 21.15
N TYR A 417 -22.66 -9.59 20.59
CA TYR A 417 -24.00 -9.48 21.15
C TYR A 417 -24.00 -10.02 22.60
N ASP A 418 -24.71 -9.32 23.49
CA ASP A 418 -24.88 -9.58 24.94
C ASP A 418 -25.58 -10.93 25.30
N ASP A 419 -25.31 -12.01 24.57
CA ASP A 419 -25.81 -13.35 24.87
C ASP A 419 -24.89 -14.05 25.90
N ASP A 420 -24.81 -13.48 27.11
CA ASP A 420 -24.05 -14.01 28.26
C ASP A 420 -24.80 -15.19 28.92
N ASP A 421 -25.02 -16.24 28.14
CA ASP A 421 -25.93 -17.32 28.48
C ASP A 421 -25.21 -18.54 29.09
N GLY A 422 -24.44 -18.28 30.15
CA GLY A 422 -24.10 -19.16 31.28
C GLY A 422 -23.39 -20.51 31.05
N LEU A 423 -23.25 -21.00 29.82
CA LEU A 423 -22.53 -22.25 29.56
C LEU A 423 -21.03 -21.97 29.50
N GLN A 424 -20.29 -22.64 30.37
CA GLN A 424 -18.83 -22.51 30.45
C GLN A 424 -18.18 -23.85 30.14
N TRP A 425 -17.04 -23.80 29.46
CA TRP A 425 -16.17 -24.96 29.27
C TRP A 425 -14.79 -24.66 29.84
N ILE A 426 -14.08 -25.72 30.21
CA ILE A 426 -12.89 -25.63 31.05
C ILE A 426 -11.70 -26.20 30.30
N ILE A 427 -10.61 -25.44 30.27
CA ILE A 427 -9.31 -25.92 29.80
C ILE A 427 -8.44 -26.20 31.00
N ARG A 428 -7.96 -27.45 31.11
CA ARG A 428 -7.01 -27.88 32.13
C ARG A 428 -5.62 -28.05 31.53
N GLY A 429 -4.71 -27.17 31.91
CA GLY A 429 -3.31 -27.16 31.50
C GLY A 429 -2.38 -27.89 32.48
N ALA A 430 -1.08 -27.64 32.35
CA ALA A 430 -0.07 -28.02 33.31
C ALA A 430 -0.26 -27.27 34.64
N LYS A 431 0.25 -27.82 35.76
CA LYS A 431 0.33 -27.15 37.07
C LYS A 431 -1.02 -26.59 37.54
N ASP A 432 -2.08 -27.37 37.36
CA ASP A 432 -3.43 -26.99 37.80
C ASP A 432 -3.96 -25.69 37.18
N ILE A 433 -3.44 -25.29 36.01
CA ILE A 433 -4.01 -24.18 35.24
C ILE A 433 -5.41 -24.59 34.82
N GLU A 434 -6.40 -23.90 35.36
CA GLU A 434 -7.79 -24.02 34.96
C GLU A 434 -8.23 -22.68 34.36
N SER A 435 -8.75 -22.73 33.14
CA SER A 435 -9.24 -21.54 32.44
C SER A 435 -10.65 -21.77 31.97
N VAL A 436 -11.55 -20.93 32.50
CA VAL A 436 -12.98 -20.97 32.22
C VAL A 436 -13.27 -20.09 31.00
N MET A 437 -13.79 -20.71 29.96
CA MET A 437 -14.14 -20.09 28.70
C MET A 437 -15.66 -19.95 28.57
N PRO A 438 -16.16 -18.79 28.10
CA PRO A 438 -17.56 -18.65 27.76
C PRO A 438 -17.90 -19.56 26.57
N SER A 439 -19.14 -20.04 26.51
CA SER A 439 -19.72 -20.73 25.36
C SER A 439 -21.02 -20.06 24.99
N ARG A 440 -21.26 -19.90 23.69
CA ARG A 440 -22.55 -19.44 23.18
C ARG A 440 -23.57 -20.58 23.20
N ARG A 441 -24.81 -20.31 23.63
CA ARG A 441 -25.90 -21.29 23.65
C ARG A 441 -26.56 -21.38 22.27
N LYS A 442 -27.21 -22.51 21.98
CA LYS A 442 -28.03 -22.68 20.77
C LYS A 442 -29.31 -21.87 20.99
N ALA A 443 -29.47 -20.76 20.27
CA ALA A 443 -30.77 -20.09 20.12
C ALA A 443 -31.79 -21.06 19.49
#